data_AF-A0A061B6K0-F1
#
_entry.id   AF-A0A061B6K0-F1
#
_cell.length_a   1.000
_cell.length_b   1.000
_cell.length_c   1.000
_cell.angle_alpha   90.00
_cell.angle_beta   90.00
_cell.angle_gamma   90.00
#
_symmetry.space_group_name_H-M   'P 1'
#
loop_
_entity.id
_entity.type
_entity.pdbx_description
1 polymer ?
#
loop_
_entity_poly.entity_id
_entity_poly.type
_entity_poly.pdbx_seq_one_letter_code
_entity_poly.pdbx_strand_id
1 'polypeptide(L)'
;MQDVRSTRQSSATTTRSSSPSSTSRLLPLHSRLPSSALASASSSLSPSPHASYDVSPDPNALTGADLDDDEEIERTIAYLEASTTARSSGPSGLALFLRRLSVRNLSRRAVLVALVGVAALLRLAGAARTDEAGERIGWNSVGRAREVLGGLARTPSGLKSAVYDRWSALKWSRLGAAEEDMLFDDLDLSQLLNYDGPAATLKEQLKDGIRYVTASAYGGHANQMIGIQKLLYFAKLTNRVAIIPTLWPIHIDGAQPANISDFYDLDRFWHESHIAAVEMSRIKAPDLSGSLPQNENLSCWSIQEATVGFPNLASWSFDFHDIWVNYWPLPPLARSLGGFDIAFDALRVFDFDEANRREWVAKVEREHLPQRPLPEGVKEFKGNTLDNFKEGMNTSVTDPPDDQIMCFDNTLFMGPIMFPELPVSATPLEPGAPGEGLSWANVGRYMHFNSRVEEIVDDYLMRLFDVSKPSKVPPFISIHLRRGDFLQFRGAYTDLDNYKVALGRVQAALQARLDDPDGWTGPGKSAFRSFGIKAKDYAVVCTTDEKGDSDFVKEVRGLGWKVIDHDACETKEKYGAWWPTIIDSAVLARGRSFVGTDRSTYSHLAGLRVKYWQGGLVELTEEV
;
A
#
# COMPACT_ATOMS: atom_id res chain seq x y z
N MET A 1 17.70 61.71 63.54
CA MET A 1 18.50 60.59 64.09
C MET A 1 18.36 59.45 63.09
N GLN A 2 19.29 59.19 62.17
CA GLN A 2 20.69 58.72 62.38
C GLN A 2 20.72 57.39 63.16
N ASP A 3 21.46 56.34 62.79
CA ASP A 3 22.35 56.06 61.64
C ASP A 3 22.37 54.50 61.46
N VAL A 4 22.44 53.88 60.26
CA VAL A 4 23.57 53.67 59.33
C VAL A 4 24.71 52.76 59.85
N ARG A 5 24.99 51.66 59.09
CA ARG A 5 26.18 50.75 59.13
C ARG A 5 26.34 49.84 60.38
N SER A 6 27.13 48.77 60.38
CA SER A 6 28.13 48.25 59.40
C SER A 6 28.21 46.72 59.36
N THR A 7 28.60 46.18 58.20
CA THR A 7 29.28 44.88 58.09
C THR A 7 30.64 44.87 58.77
N ARG A 8 31.10 43.70 59.26
CA ARG A 8 32.52 43.30 59.12
C ARG A 8 32.77 41.79 59.29
N GLN A 9 33.72 41.31 58.50
CA GLN A 9 34.36 39.98 58.60
C GLN A 9 35.38 39.98 59.76
N SER A 10 35.67 38.82 60.35
CA SER A 10 37.00 38.18 60.25
C SER A 10 37.15 36.90 61.10
N SER A 11 37.41 35.79 60.43
CA SER A 11 38.52 34.85 60.67
C SER A 11 39.26 34.87 62.03
N ALA A 12 39.36 33.71 62.71
CA ALA A 12 40.53 32.80 62.63
C ALA A 12 40.92 32.04 63.94
N THR A 13 41.46 30.83 63.73
CA THR A 13 42.52 30.12 64.50
C THR A 13 42.24 29.34 65.81
N THR A 14 42.24 28.00 65.66
CA THR A 14 42.96 26.95 66.47
C THR A 14 42.70 26.79 67.97
N THR A 15 42.45 25.57 68.47
CA THR A 15 43.49 24.51 68.65
C THR A 15 42.90 23.13 69.05
N ARG A 16 43.56 22.03 68.61
CA ARG A 16 43.72 20.67 69.24
C ARG A 16 42.42 19.87 69.62
N SER A 17 42.35 18.53 69.57
CA SER A 17 43.34 17.44 69.37
C SER A 17 42.71 16.13 68.84
N SER A 18 43.57 15.13 68.56
CA SER A 18 43.33 13.66 68.59
C SER A 18 42.39 12.99 67.57
N SER A 19 43.00 12.57 66.46
CA SER A 19 42.75 11.27 65.76
C SER A 19 43.52 10.13 66.51
N PRO A 20 43.60 8.83 66.08
CA PRO A 20 43.19 8.18 64.82
C PRO A 20 42.40 6.84 64.96
N SER A 21 41.71 6.32 63.94
CA SER A 21 42.22 5.38 62.90
C SER A 21 41.00 4.79 62.15
N SER A 22 41.00 4.27 60.91
CA SER A 22 42.01 4.19 59.83
C SER A 22 41.35 3.79 58.48
N THR A 23 41.89 4.34 57.37
CA THR A 23 41.90 3.84 55.95
C THR A 23 40.59 3.64 55.15
N SER A 24 40.50 3.87 53.82
CA SER A 24 41.36 4.65 52.90
C SER A 24 40.73 5.05 51.54
N ARG A 25 41.05 6.28 51.10
CA ARG A 25 41.46 6.80 49.76
C ARG A 25 41.44 5.84 48.55
N LEU A 26 40.83 6.11 47.38
CA LEU A 26 40.84 7.23 46.37
C LEU A 26 41.59 6.84 45.05
N LEU A 27 40.89 6.94 43.91
CA LEU A 27 41.25 7.45 42.54
C LEU A 27 42.73 7.40 42.04
N PRO A 28 43.03 7.17 40.71
CA PRO A 28 42.68 8.12 39.63
C PRO A 28 42.56 7.56 38.16
N LEU A 29 42.64 8.48 37.17
CA LEU A 29 42.35 8.34 35.72
C LEU A 29 43.41 7.67 34.80
N HIS A 30 42.93 7.30 33.60
CA HIS A 30 43.59 7.23 32.26
C HIS A 30 44.61 6.13 31.92
N SER A 31 44.29 5.30 30.89
CA SER A 31 44.98 5.31 29.58
C SER A 31 44.36 4.33 28.55
N ARG A 32 44.75 4.48 27.28
CA ARG A 32 44.13 3.98 26.03
C ARG A 32 44.32 2.47 25.72
N LEU A 33 43.29 1.85 25.12
CA LEU A 33 43.30 0.83 24.02
C LEU A 33 44.00 -0.54 24.28
N PRO A 34 43.55 -1.67 23.65
CA PRO A 34 43.17 -1.79 22.24
C PRO A 34 41.86 -2.53 21.90
N SER A 35 41.50 -2.43 20.61
CA SER A 35 40.40 -3.14 19.96
C SER A 35 40.76 -4.60 19.64
N SER A 36 40.02 -5.57 20.18
CA SER A 36 39.92 -6.97 19.70
C SER A 36 38.98 -7.91 20.49
N ALA A 37 38.19 -7.44 21.47
CA ALA A 37 37.50 -8.31 22.44
C ALA A 37 35.97 -8.08 22.58
N LEU A 38 35.27 -7.74 21.49
CA LEU A 38 33.80 -7.62 21.45
C LEU A 38 33.11 -8.62 20.50
N ALA A 39 33.82 -9.68 20.11
CA ALA A 39 33.31 -10.75 19.25
C ALA A 39 33.35 -12.11 19.97
N SER A 40 32.37 -12.37 20.85
CA SER A 40 32.09 -13.72 21.41
C SER A 40 30.87 -13.83 22.37
N ALA A 41 30.14 -12.74 22.66
CA ALA A 41 29.08 -12.73 23.69
C ALA A 41 27.65 -12.47 23.17
N SER A 42 27.36 -12.83 21.91
CA SER A 42 26.05 -12.60 21.25
C SER A 42 25.45 -13.87 20.63
N SER A 43 25.75 -15.05 21.18
CA SER A 43 25.31 -16.34 20.63
C SER A 43 24.82 -17.32 21.72
N SER A 44 23.70 -17.00 22.39
CA SER A 44 22.90 -17.99 23.17
C SER A 44 21.56 -17.44 23.66
N LEU A 45 20.70 -16.96 22.76
CA LEU A 45 19.25 -16.83 23.03
C LEU A 45 18.47 -17.44 21.86
N SER A 46 18.11 -18.72 22.00
CA SER A 46 17.22 -19.42 21.06
C SER A 46 15.78 -18.94 21.27
N PRO A 47 15.04 -18.52 20.23
CA PRO A 47 13.60 -18.35 20.33
C PRO A 47 12.91 -19.69 20.60
N SER A 48 11.90 -19.71 21.47
CA SER A 48 11.00 -20.87 21.56
C SER A 48 10.12 -20.94 20.30
N PRO A 49 9.76 -22.15 19.83
CA PRO A 49 8.91 -22.30 18.66
C PRO A 49 7.48 -21.88 19.00
N HIS A 50 6.97 -20.84 18.33
CA HIS A 50 5.54 -20.58 18.30
C HIS A 50 4.85 -21.68 17.49
N ALA A 51 3.92 -22.40 18.13
CA ALA A 51 3.15 -23.44 17.47
C ALA A 51 2.20 -22.81 16.42
N SER A 52 2.22 -23.35 15.20
CA SER A 52 1.20 -23.09 14.20
C SER A 52 -0.14 -23.67 14.66
N TYR A 53 -1.19 -22.85 14.68
CA TYR A 53 -2.55 -23.33 14.92
C TYR A 53 -3.31 -23.40 13.60
N ASP A 54 -3.75 -24.61 13.29
CA ASP A 54 -4.67 -24.93 12.21
C ASP A 54 -6.10 -24.60 12.67
N VAL A 55 -6.85 -23.83 11.88
CA VAL A 55 -8.23 -23.42 12.20
C VAL A 55 -9.13 -23.80 11.04
N SER A 56 -9.69 -25.00 11.14
CA SER A 56 -10.78 -25.45 10.27
C SER A 56 -12.11 -24.95 10.84
N PRO A 57 -12.95 -24.23 10.08
CA PRO A 57 -14.21 -23.69 10.58
C PRO A 57 -15.26 -24.80 10.76
N ASP A 58 -15.95 -24.81 11.90
CA ASP A 58 -17.10 -25.70 12.15
C ASP A 58 -18.29 -25.28 11.27
N PRO A 59 -18.78 -26.14 10.36
CA PRO A 59 -19.87 -25.80 9.44
C PRO A 59 -21.25 -25.72 10.10
N ASN A 60 -21.41 -26.02 11.40
CA ASN A 60 -22.72 -26.12 12.06
C ASN A 60 -23.13 -24.89 12.88
N ALA A 61 -22.31 -23.83 12.95
CA ALA A 61 -22.49 -22.73 13.89
C ALA A 61 -23.62 -21.72 13.57
N LEU A 62 -24.37 -21.89 12.47
CA LEU A 62 -25.39 -20.92 12.01
C LEU A 62 -26.70 -21.58 11.57
N THR A 63 -27.53 -22.01 12.53
CA THR A 63 -28.98 -22.17 12.33
C THR A 63 -29.76 -21.73 13.58
N GLY A 64 -30.77 -20.85 13.42
CA GLY A 64 -31.73 -20.56 14.49
C GLY A 64 -32.09 -19.09 14.73
N ALA A 65 -32.85 -18.48 13.80
CA ALA A 65 -33.82 -17.42 14.10
C ALA A 65 -34.73 -17.20 12.87
N ASP A 66 -35.99 -17.63 12.95
CA ASP A 66 -37.03 -17.24 11.98
C ASP A 66 -37.47 -15.80 12.26
N LEU A 67 -37.48 -14.94 11.23
CA LEU A 67 -38.11 -13.62 11.24
C LEU A 67 -38.90 -13.43 9.93
N ASP A 68 -39.97 -12.64 10.01
CA ASP A 68 -41.06 -12.61 9.04
C ASP A 68 -40.82 -11.52 7.96
N ASP A 69 -40.11 -11.88 6.89
CA ASP A 69 -39.55 -10.94 5.89
C ASP A 69 -40.60 -10.08 5.14
N ASP A 70 -41.86 -10.51 5.06
CA ASP A 70 -42.88 -9.88 4.21
C ASP A 70 -43.34 -8.49 4.73
N GLU A 71 -43.29 -8.21 6.04
CA GLU A 71 -43.75 -6.92 6.59
C GLU A 71 -42.74 -5.78 6.38
N GLU A 72 -41.44 -6.09 6.28
CA GLU A 72 -40.38 -5.08 6.09
C GLU A 72 -40.26 -4.62 4.62
N ILE A 73 -40.58 -5.51 3.69
CA ILE A 73 -40.63 -5.23 2.24
C ILE A 73 -41.78 -4.25 1.92
N GLU A 74 -42.99 -4.48 2.44
CA GLU A 74 -44.15 -3.59 2.26
C GLU A 74 -43.87 -2.15 2.75
N ARG A 75 -43.24 -2.01 3.94
CA ARG A 75 -42.86 -0.69 4.50
C ARG A 75 -41.84 0.05 3.64
N THR A 76 -40.91 -0.69 3.03
CA THR A 76 -39.86 -0.12 2.17
C THR A 76 -40.44 0.39 0.84
N ILE A 77 -41.40 -0.33 0.26
CA ILE A 77 -42.10 0.09 -0.96
C ILE A 77 -42.91 1.38 -0.71
N ALA A 78 -43.69 1.44 0.37
CA ALA A 78 -44.49 2.62 0.73
C ALA A 78 -43.63 3.88 0.95
N TYR A 79 -42.42 3.73 1.51
CA TYR A 79 -41.46 4.83 1.69
C TYR A 79 -40.92 5.36 0.35
N LEU A 80 -40.63 4.47 -0.60
CA LEU A 80 -40.11 4.83 -1.92
C LEU A 80 -41.17 5.56 -2.77
N GLU A 81 -42.42 5.10 -2.76
CA GLU A 81 -43.51 5.76 -3.52
C GLU A 81 -43.76 7.20 -3.03
N ALA A 82 -43.71 7.44 -1.72
CA ALA A 82 -43.84 8.77 -1.13
C ALA A 82 -42.76 9.77 -1.59
N SER A 83 -41.58 9.29 -1.98
CA SER A 83 -40.43 10.14 -2.35
C SER A 83 -40.51 10.73 -3.78
N THR A 84 -41.36 10.20 -4.66
CA THR A 84 -41.30 10.47 -6.11
C THR A 84 -42.20 11.61 -6.61
N THR A 85 -43.00 12.25 -5.74
CA THR A 85 -44.03 13.23 -6.15
C THR A 85 -43.64 14.71 -5.98
N ALA A 86 -42.35 15.02 -5.84
CA ALA A 86 -41.86 16.39 -5.60
C ALA A 86 -41.17 17.06 -6.81
N ARG A 87 -41.97 17.85 -7.55
CA ARG A 87 -41.59 19.01 -8.41
C ARG A 87 -40.74 18.80 -9.67
N SER A 88 -41.40 19.00 -10.81
CA SER A 88 -40.82 19.42 -12.09
C SER A 88 -41.12 20.90 -12.40
N SER A 89 -40.15 21.62 -12.96
CA SER A 89 -40.39 22.85 -13.73
C SER A 89 -39.20 23.17 -14.65
N GLY A 90 -39.44 23.23 -15.97
CA GLY A 90 -38.39 23.40 -16.99
C GLY A 90 -38.19 24.85 -17.47
N PRO A 91 -37.85 25.06 -18.76
CA PRO A 91 -36.45 25.30 -19.13
C PRO A 91 -36.20 26.55 -20.01
N SER A 92 -34.94 26.89 -20.26
CA SER A 92 -34.54 27.93 -21.25
C SER A 92 -33.90 27.33 -22.52
N GLY A 93 -34.15 27.96 -23.67
CA GLY A 93 -33.97 27.36 -25.00
C GLY A 93 -32.55 27.05 -25.48
N LEU A 94 -31.50 27.48 -24.76
CA LEU A 94 -30.11 27.25 -25.17
C LEU A 94 -29.70 25.76 -25.04
N ALA A 95 -30.24 25.06 -24.04
CA ALA A 95 -29.96 23.65 -23.80
C ALA A 95 -30.45 22.74 -24.94
N LEU A 96 -31.54 23.11 -25.63
CA LEU A 96 -32.10 22.33 -26.74
C LEU A 96 -31.25 22.41 -28.02
N PHE A 97 -30.51 23.51 -28.23
CA PHE A 97 -29.58 23.63 -29.35
C PHE A 97 -28.34 22.75 -29.14
N LEU A 98 -27.73 22.81 -27.95
CA LEU A 98 -26.58 21.96 -27.60
C LEU A 98 -26.94 20.47 -27.61
N ARG A 99 -28.16 20.10 -27.20
CA ARG A 99 -28.64 18.71 -27.25
C ARG A 99 -28.80 18.16 -28.67
N ARG A 100 -28.98 19.01 -29.70
CA ARG A 100 -29.05 18.56 -31.11
C ARG A 100 -27.69 18.23 -31.74
N LEU A 101 -26.58 18.75 -31.22
CA LEU A 101 -25.23 18.35 -31.66
C LEU A 101 -24.73 17.06 -31.00
N SER A 102 -25.39 16.60 -29.94
CA SER A 102 -25.00 15.42 -29.15
C SER A 102 -25.49 14.07 -29.67
N VAL A 103 -26.26 14.00 -30.77
CA VAL A 103 -27.03 12.80 -31.17
C VAL A 103 -26.70 12.30 -32.59
N ARG A 104 -25.50 12.55 -33.11
CA ARG A 104 -24.94 11.77 -34.24
C ARG A 104 -23.47 11.44 -33.99
N ASN A 105 -23.14 10.16 -34.19
CA ASN A 105 -21.86 9.52 -33.87
C ASN A 105 -20.65 10.15 -34.60
N LEU A 106 -20.12 11.24 -34.06
CA LEU A 106 -18.77 11.72 -34.29
C LEU A 106 -18.01 11.58 -32.97
N SER A 107 -17.15 10.56 -32.90
CA SER A 107 -16.33 10.31 -31.72
C SER A 107 -15.46 11.54 -31.41
N ARG A 108 -15.08 11.73 -30.14
CA ARG A 108 -14.13 12.79 -29.75
C ARG A 108 -12.83 12.74 -30.58
N ARG A 109 -12.43 11.54 -31.03
CA ARG A 109 -11.32 11.31 -31.97
C ARG A 109 -11.56 11.94 -33.35
N ALA A 110 -12.77 11.84 -33.92
CA ALA A 110 -13.10 12.46 -35.21
C ALA A 110 -13.09 13.99 -35.13
N VAL A 111 -13.56 14.57 -34.01
CA VAL A 111 -13.47 16.02 -33.75
C VAL A 111 -12.00 16.45 -33.61
N LEU A 112 -11.18 15.69 -32.86
CA LEU A 112 -9.75 15.98 -32.74
C LEU A 112 -9.01 15.89 -34.09
N VAL A 113 -9.30 14.86 -34.90
CA VAL A 113 -8.72 14.69 -36.25
C VAL A 113 -9.17 15.82 -37.18
N ALA A 114 -10.42 16.27 -37.10
CA ALA A 114 -10.88 17.44 -37.84
C ALA A 114 -10.16 18.73 -37.41
N LEU A 115 -9.98 18.96 -36.11
CA LEU A 115 -9.26 20.13 -35.58
C LEU A 115 -7.77 20.11 -35.97
N VAL A 116 -7.10 18.96 -35.88
CA VAL A 116 -5.72 18.77 -36.33
C VAL A 116 -5.60 18.95 -37.85
N GLY A 117 -6.58 18.44 -38.62
CA GLY A 117 -6.67 18.64 -40.06
C GLY A 117 -6.85 20.11 -40.46
N VAL A 118 -7.70 20.86 -39.73
CA VAL A 118 -7.88 22.31 -39.91
C VAL A 118 -6.60 23.07 -39.53
N ALA A 119 -5.94 22.73 -38.42
CA ALA A 119 -4.67 23.35 -38.03
C ALA A 119 -3.54 23.08 -39.06
N ALA A 120 -3.47 21.87 -39.62
CA ALA A 120 -2.55 21.52 -40.68
C ALA A 120 -2.87 22.27 -41.99
N LEU A 121 -4.15 22.37 -42.38
CA LEU A 121 -4.59 23.14 -43.54
C LEU A 121 -4.32 24.65 -43.38
N LEU A 122 -4.51 25.21 -42.18
CA LEU A 122 -4.19 26.61 -41.89
C LEU A 122 -2.68 26.87 -41.94
N ARG A 123 -1.84 25.93 -41.47
CA ARG A 123 -0.38 26.03 -41.64
C ARG A 123 0.07 25.87 -43.10
N LEU A 124 -0.56 24.99 -43.86
CA LEU A 124 -0.28 24.84 -45.30
C LEU A 124 -0.75 26.07 -46.11
N ALA A 125 -1.91 26.65 -45.79
CA ALA A 125 -2.39 27.90 -46.38
C ALA A 125 -1.55 29.12 -45.94
N GLY A 126 -0.97 29.09 -44.74
CA GLY A 126 0.02 30.07 -44.29
C GLY A 126 1.36 29.93 -45.02
N ALA A 127 1.82 28.71 -45.28
CA ALA A 127 3.04 28.43 -46.05
C ALA A 127 2.86 28.71 -47.56
N ALA A 128 1.64 28.60 -48.10
CA ALA A 128 1.32 28.91 -49.49
C ALA A 128 1.05 30.40 -49.77
N ARG A 129 1.43 31.31 -48.85
CA ARG A 129 1.34 32.77 -49.05
C ARG A 129 2.64 33.44 -49.49
N THR A 130 3.68 32.66 -49.77
CA THR A 130 4.87 33.09 -50.50
C THR A 130 5.02 32.21 -51.74
N ASP A 131 4.28 32.57 -52.79
CA ASP A 131 4.73 32.60 -54.20
C ASP A 131 3.53 32.86 -55.12
N GLU A 132 3.67 33.81 -56.05
CA GLU A 132 2.64 34.16 -57.03
C GLU A 132 2.66 33.19 -58.22
N ALA A 133 1.67 32.29 -58.33
CA ALA A 133 1.29 31.70 -59.63
C ALA A 133 -0.09 31.02 -59.62
N GLY A 134 -0.97 31.48 -60.53
CA GLY A 134 -1.83 30.58 -61.32
C GLY A 134 -3.14 30.09 -60.71
N GLU A 135 -4.25 30.61 -61.25
CA GLU A 135 -5.61 30.10 -61.06
C GLU A 135 -5.82 28.62 -61.50
N ARG A 136 -6.99 28.07 -61.09
CA ARG A 136 -7.69 26.88 -61.62
C ARG A 136 -7.19 25.50 -61.22
N ILE A 137 -7.65 25.00 -60.07
CA ILE A 137 -8.02 23.58 -59.91
C ILE A 137 -9.38 23.47 -59.21
N GLY A 138 -10.35 22.83 -59.89
CA GLY A 138 -11.70 22.58 -59.37
C GLY A 138 -11.78 21.37 -58.43
N TRP A 139 -12.98 21.13 -57.89
CA TRP A 139 -13.29 20.04 -56.97
C TRP A 139 -12.91 18.66 -57.53
N ASN A 140 -11.86 18.02 -56.98
CA ASN A 140 -11.56 16.60 -57.17
C ASN A 140 -10.59 16.03 -56.08
N SER A 141 -10.70 16.52 -54.84
CA SER A 141 -9.79 16.17 -53.73
C SER A 141 -10.06 14.83 -53.05
N VAL A 142 -11.22 14.20 -53.27
CA VAL A 142 -11.59 12.92 -52.62
C VAL A 142 -10.90 11.71 -53.28
N GLY A 143 -10.55 11.78 -54.57
CA GLY A 143 -9.86 10.71 -55.28
C GLY A 143 -8.40 10.52 -54.81
N ARG A 144 -7.63 11.61 -54.78
CA ARG A 144 -6.19 11.58 -54.46
C ARG A 144 -5.87 11.18 -53.01
N ALA A 145 -6.76 11.47 -52.06
CA ALA A 145 -6.62 11.00 -50.68
C ALA A 145 -6.63 9.46 -50.58
N ARG A 146 -7.36 8.79 -51.48
CA ARG A 146 -7.48 7.32 -51.52
C ARG A 146 -6.24 6.64 -52.13
N GLU A 147 -5.54 7.30 -53.05
CA GLU A 147 -4.23 6.84 -53.56
C GLU A 147 -3.11 7.00 -52.51
N VAL A 148 -3.06 8.15 -51.82
CA VAL A 148 -2.04 8.39 -50.77
C VAL A 148 -2.20 7.40 -49.60
N LEU A 149 -3.44 7.13 -49.17
CA LEU A 149 -3.72 6.11 -48.15
C LEU A 149 -3.51 4.67 -48.67
N GLY A 150 -3.77 4.42 -49.95
CA GLY A 150 -3.47 3.14 -50.61
C GLY A 150 -1.98 2.83 -50.70
N GLY A 151 -1.12 3.86 -50.83
CA GLY A 151 0.34 3.72 -50.84
C GLY A 151 0.91 3.22 -49.51
N LEU A 152 0.42 3.72 -48.37
CA LEU A 152 0.86 3.28 -47.03
C LEU A 152 0.48 1.83 -46.68
N ALA A 153 -0.48 1.23 -47.40
CA ALA A 153 -0.79 -0.19 -47.22
C ALA A 153 0.29 -1.12 -47.79
N ARG A 154 1.10 -0.66 -48.76
CA ARG A 154 2.04 -1.47 -49.55
C ARG A 154 3.53 -1.26 -49.25
N THR A 155 3.88 -0.45 -48.25
CA THR A 155 5.29 -0.27 -47.83
C THR A 155 5.83 -1.47 -47.06
N PRO A 156 7.14 -1.80 -47.17
CA PRO A 156 7.75 -2.94 -46.47
C PRO A 156 7.57 -2.90 -44.95
N SER A 157 7.49 -4.08 -44.33
CA SER A 157 7.33 -4.26 -42.88
C SER A 157 8.33 -3.46 -42.05
N GLY A 158 9.58 -3.33 -42.50
CA GLY A 158 10.62 -2.56 -41.82
C GLY A 158 10.35 -1.06 -41.68
N LEU A 159 9.55 -0.44 -42.58
CA LEU A 159 9.17 0.96 -42.41
C LEU A 159 8.02 1.10 -41.39
N LYS A 160 7.12 0.11 -41.33
CA LYS A 160 6.08 0.05 -40.29
C LYS A 160 6.71 -0.21 -38.92
N SER A 161 7.68 -1.12 -38.79
CA SER A 161 8.41 -1.29 -37.53
C SER A 161 9.25 -0.06 -37.19
N ALA A 162 9.95 0.57 -38.13
CA ALA A 162 10.69 1.80 -37.84
C ALA A 162 9.80 2.98 -37.39
N VAL A 163 8.60 3.14 -37.98
CA VAL A 163 7.63 4.15 -37.54
C VAL A 163 6.98 3.75 -36.22
N TYR A 164 6.70 2.46 -35.99
CA TYR A 164 6.13 1.98 -34.73
C TYR A 164 7.16 2.05 -33.59
N ASP A 165 8.42 1.68 -33.81
CA ASP A 165 9.54 1.83 -32.87
C ASP A 165 9.77 3.30 -32.56
N ARG A 166 9.71 4.19 -33.56
CA ARG A 166 9.91 5.62 -33.35
C ARG A 166 8.70 6.26 -32.64
N TRP A 167 7.47 5.82 -32.91
CA TRP A 167 6.27 6.24 -32.14
C TRP A 167 6.24 5.64 -30.74
N SER A 168 6.68 4.41 -30.56
CA SER A 168 6.74 3.72 -29.26
C SER A 168 7.82 4.36 -28.42
N ALA A 169 9.02 4.58 -28.95
CA ALA A 169 10.08 5.33 -28.29
C ALA A 169 9.65 6.76 -27.97
N LEU A 170 8.96 7.47 -28.89
CA LEU A 170 8.43 8.81 -28.63
C LEU A 170 7.25 8.82 -27.63
N LYS A 171 6.56 7.70 -27.44
CA LYS A 171 5.43 7.57 -26.49
C LYS A 171 5.86 7.05 -25.13
N TRP A 172 6.88 6.19 -25.06
CA TRP A 172 7.61 5.85 -23.85
C TRP A 172 8.37 7.09 -23.35
N SER A 173 9.05 7.82 -24.24
CA SER A 173 9.67 9.10 -23.88
C SER A 173 8.67 10.23 -23.63
N ARG A 174 7.39 10.12 -24.01
CA ARG A 174 6.31 11.08 -23.63
C ARG A 174 5.36 10.53 -22.57
N LEU A 175 5.70 9.40 -21.96
CA LEU A 175 5.06 8.96 -20.72
C LEU A 175 6.07 9.17 -19.58
N GLY A 176 7.33 8.75 -19.76
CA GLY A 176 8.43 9.17 -18.88
C GLY A 176 8.63 10.69 -18.85
N ALA A 177 8.93 11.34 -19.99
CA ALA A 177 9.06 12.81 -20.05
C ALA A 177 7.71 13.56 -20.19
N ALA A 178 6.63 12.97 -19.69
CA ALA A 178 5.42 13.71 -19.31
C ALA A 178 5.11 13.59 -17.82
N GLU A 179 5.67 12.59 -17.13
CA GLU A 179 5.79 12.61 -15.66
C GLU A 179 6.86 13.63 -15.20
N GLU A 180 7.93 13.89 -15.97
CA GLU A 180 8.98 14.89 -15.65
C GLU A 180 8.52 16.35 -15.45
N ASP A 181 7.27 16.71 -15.78
CA ASP A 181 6.70 18.06 -15.58
C ASP A 181 5.21 18.03 -15.13
N MET A 182 4.70 16.88 -14.67
CA MET A 182 3.41 16.85 -13.94
C MET A 182 3.66 17.27 -12.49
N LEU A 183 3.66 18.57 -12.25
CA LEU A 183 3.35 19.13 -10.94
C LEU A 183 1.98 18.62 -10.51
N PHE A 184 1.97 17.59 -9.67
CA PHE A 184 0.78 17.20 -8.92
C PHE A 184 0.41 18.34 -7.95
N ASP A 185 -0.88 18.48 -7.64
CA ASP A 185 -1.30 19.45 -6.62
C ASP A 185 -0.89 18.89 -5.25
N ASP A 186 0.24 19.36 -4.70
CA ASP A 186 0.78 18.92 -3.40
C ASP A 186 -0.28 18.99 -2.29
N LEU A 187 -0.21 18.06 -1.33
CA LEU A 187 -1.07 18.11 -0.15
C LEU A 187 -0.60 19.24 0.78
N ASP A 188 -1.39 20.32 0.88
CA ASP A 188 -1.10 21.45 1.77
C ASP A 188 -1.18 21.03 3.25
N LEU A 189 -0.03 20.60 3.78
CA LEU A 189 0.11 20.14 5.17
C LEU A 189 -0.24 21.21 6.19
N SER A 190 -0.16 22.51 5.86
CA SER A 190 -0.56 23.60 6.76
C SER A 190 -2.07 23.60 7.03
N GLN A 191 -2.87 22.98 6.16
CA GLN A 191 -4.30 22.76 6.40
C GLN A 191 -4.53 21.62 7.40
N LEU A 192 -3.62 20.64 7.47
CA LEU A 192 -3.78 19.40 8.23
C LEU A 192 -3.01 19.33 9.54
N LEU A 193 -1.93 20.11 9.72
CA LEU A 193 -1.03 20.06 10.89
C LEU A 193 -0.82 21.46 11.49
N ASN A 194 -0.35 21.54 12.74
CA ASN A 194 -0.04 22.80 13.41
C ASN A 194 1.32 23.39 13.02
N TYR A 195 2.30 22.55 12.64
CA TYR A 195 3.66 22.96 12.33
C TYR A 195 4.19 22.27 11.06
N ASP A 196 5.09 22.94 10.32
CA ASP A 196 5.67 22.42 9.06
C ASP A 196 6.63 21.23 9.26
N GLY A 197 7.20 21.11 10.46
CA GLY A 197 8.06 20.02 10.90
C GLY A 197 7.44 19.25 12.08
N PRO A 198 8.00 18.10 12.47
CA PRO A 198 7.48 17.31 13.59
C PRO A 198 7.55 18.07 14.93
N ALA A 199 6.56 17.84 15.78
CA ALA A 199 6.48 18.41 17.12
C ALA A 199 7.15 17.50 18.18
N ALA A 200 7.22 17.98 19.43
CA ALA A 200 7.75 17.20 20.56
C ALA A 200 6.77 16.11 21.01
N THR A 201 5.47 16.36 20.89
CA THR A 201 4.39 15.38 21.11
C THR A 201 3.53 15.22 19.86
N LEU A 202 2.90 14.05 19.71
CA LEU A 202 1.92 13.81 18.66
C LEU A 202 0.75 14.81 18.78
N LYS A 203 0.25 15.04 20.01
CA LYS A 203 -0.88 15.95 20.24
C LYS A 203 -0.59 17.41 19.88
N GLU A 204 0.62 17.91 20.08
CA GLU A 204 0.99 19.28 19.65
C GLU A 204 0.95 19.45 18.12
N GLN A 205 1.21 18.40 17.34
CA GLN A 205 1.13 18.48 15.88
C GLN A 205 -0.32 18.45 15.36
N LEU A 206 -1.20 17.69 16.02
CA LEU A 206 -2.57 17.49 15.57
C LEU A 206 -3.38 18.79 15.65
N LYS A 207 -4.05 19.13 14.56
CA LYS A 207 -4.80 20.35 14.41
C LYS A 207 -6.22 20.21 14.95
N ASP A 208 -6.66 21.23 15.67
CA ASP A 208 -8.02 21.29 16.23
C ASP A 208 -9.08 21.19 15.11
N GLY A 209 -10.13 20.39 15.38
CA GLY A 209 -11.23 20.17 14.44
C GLY A 209 -10.93 19.19 13.30
N ILE A 210 -9.68 18.72 13.15
CA ILE A 210 -9.31 17.66 12.21
C ILE A 210 -9.34 16.31 12.93
N ARG A 211 -9.86 15.28 12.24
CA ARG A 211 -9.91 13.89 12.73
C ARG A 211 -8.82 13.08 12.02
N TYR A 212 -8.07 12.28 12.78
CA TYR A 212 -6.94 11.48 12.28
C TYR A 212 -7.19 9.98 12.51
N VAL A 213 -6.53 9.13 11.74
CA VAL A 213 -6.43 7.69 12.02
C VAL A 213 -4.99 7.20 11.85
N THR A 214 -4.53 6.31 12.73
CA THR A 214 -3.20 5.70 12.67
C THR A 214 -3.24 4.22 13.04
N ALA A 215 -2.16 3.49 12.77
CA ALA A 215 -1.98 2.12 13.24
C ALA A 215 -0.51 1.71 13.34
N SER A 216 -0.22 0.60 14.03
CA SER A 216 1.13 0.03 14.03
C SER A 216 1.47 -0.63 12.69
N ALA A 217 2.74 -0.60 12.30
CA ALA A 217 3.28 -1.51 11.30
C ALA A 217 3.23 -2.96 11.84
N TYR A 218 2.89 -3.93 10.99
CA TYR A 218 2.78 -5.34 11.36
C TYR A 218 3.20 -6.30 10.23
N GLY A 219 3.98 -7.33 10.59
CA GLY A 219 4.51 -8.35 9.68
C GLY A 219 5.58 -7.83 8.70
N GLY A 220 6.03 -8.69 7.77
CA GLY A 220 6.97 -8.26 6.72
C GLY A 220 6.40 -7.21 5.76
N HIS A 221 7.25 -6.64 4.88
CA HIS A 221 6.90 -5.54 3.96
C HIS A 221 5.50 -5.64 3.31
N ALA A 222 5.14 -6.80 2.74
CA ALA A 222 3.84 -6.97 2.09
C ALA A 222 2.65 -6.85 3.06
N ASN A 223 2.79 -7.38 4.28
CA ASN A 223 1.75 -7.30 5.30
C ASN A 223 1.58 -5.85 5.78
N GLN A 224 2.68 -5.11 5.98
CA GLN A 224 2.64 -3.67 6.28
C GLN A 224 1.95 -2.89 5.17
N MET A 225 2.29 -3.13 3.90
CA MET A 225 1.66 -2.44 2.77
C MET A 225 0.16 -2.75 2.65
N ILE A 226 -0.28 -3.98 2.98
CA ILE A 226 -1.73 -4.30 3.04
C ILE A 226 -2.39 -3.60 4.24
N GLY A 227 -1.75 -3.59 5.42
CA GLY A 227 -2.23 -2.86 6.60
C GLY A 227 -2.37 -1.35 6.35
N ILE A 228 -1.40 -0.74 5.67
CA ILE A 228 -1.42 0.68 5.27
C ILE A 228 -2.56 0.94 4.27
N GLN A 229 -2.79 0.06 3.29
CA GLN A 229 -3.94 0.19 2.38
C GLN A 229 -5.29 0.09 3.12
N LYS A 230 -5.39 -0.81 4.10
CA LYS A 230 -6.59 -0.98 4.94
C LYS A 230 -6.82 0.25 5.84
N LEU A 231 -5.76 0.80 6.43
CA LEU A 231 -5.75 2.06 7.19
C LEU A 231 -6.22 3.26 6.33
N LEU A 232 -5.61 3.48 5.18
CA LEU A 232 -5.93 4.56 4.24
C LEU A 232 -7.37 4.44 3.71
N TYR A 233 -7.86 3.21 3.48
CA TYR A 233 -9.25 2.99 3.06
C TYR A 233 -10.24 3.35 4.16
N PHE A 234 -9.93 2.98 5.42
CA PHE A 234 -10.75 3.40 6.56
C PHE A 234 -10.71 4.92 6.79
N ALA A 235 -9.56 5.56 6.58
CA ALA A 235 -9.42 7.02 6.62
C ALA A 235 -10.37 7.69 5.61
N LYS A 236 -10.38 7.19 4.36
CA LYS A 236 -11.32 7.61 3.30
C LYS A 236 -12.80 7.41 3.70
N LEU A 237 -13.14 6.27 4.31
CA LEU A 237 -14.51 5.95 4.74
C LEU A 237 -15.02 6.81 5.91
N THR A 238 -14.12 7.28 6.77
CA THR A 238 -14.43 8.05 7.99
C THR A 238 -14.12 9.55 7.86
N ASN A 239 -13.66 9.98 6.69
CA ASN A 239 -13.22 11.34 6.39
C ASN A 239 -12.15 11.84 7.38
N ARG A 240 -11.20 10.96 7.70
CA ARG A 240 -10.06 11.21 8.60
C ARG A 240 -8.77 11.37 7.77
N VAL A 241 -7.81 12.14 8.29
CA VAL A 241 -6.43 12.16 7.77
C VAL A 241 -5.71 10.90 8.25
N ALA A 242 -5.10 10.14 7.34
CA ALA A 242 -4.30 8.99 7.72
C ALA A 242 -2.90 9.42 8.18
N ILE A 243 -2.44 8.92 9.33
CA ILE A 243 -1.04 8.97 9.73
C ILE A 243 -0.44 7.61 9.38
N ILE A 244 0.40 7.56 8.35
CA ILE A 244 1.04 6.34 7.86
C ILE A 244 2.16 5.97 8.85
N PRO A 245 2.18 4.74 9.40
CA PRO A 245 3.28 4.28 10.24
C PRO A 245 4.59 4.19 9.47
N THR A 246 5.69 4.47 10.16
CA THR A 246 7.04 4.21 9.68
C THR A 246 7.22 2.72 9.40
N LEU A 247 7.77 2.40 8.22
CA LEU A 247 7.98 1.02 7.79
C LEU A 247 9.04 0.36 8.67
N TRP A 248 8.69 -0.79 9.25
CA TRP A 248 9.55 -1.51 10.19
C TRP A 248 10.22 -2.72 9.52
N PRO A 249 11.53 -2.96 9.67
CA PRO A 249 12.27 -3.97 8.90
C PRO A 249 12.09 -5.42 9.39
N ILE A 250 10.84 -5.87 9.57
CA ILE A 250 10.53 -7.27 9.94
C ILE A 250 10.91 -8.19 8.77
N HIS A 251 11.75 -9.19 9.05
CA HIS A 251 12.38 -10.11 8.08
C HIS A 251 13.33 -9.44 7.06
N ILE A 252 13.89 -8.26 7.37
CA ILE A 252 14.83 -7.53 6.49
C ILE A 252 16.11 -7.21 7.26
N ASP A 253 17.04 -8.18 7.29
CA ASP A 253 18.23 -8.12 8.13
C ASP A 253 19.13 -6.91 7.83
N GLY A 254 19.36 -6.07 8.84
CA GLY A 254 20.22 -4.90 8.75
C GLY A 254 19.61 -3.69 8.05
N ALA A 255 18.30 -3.68 7.79
CA ALA A 255 17.59 -2.45 7.46
C ALA A 255 17.36 -1.58 8.70
N GLN A 256 17.28 -0.28 8.48
CA GLN A 256 16.76 0.70 9.44
C GLN A 256 15.29 0.98 9.12
N PRO A 257 14.50 1.52 10.06
CA PRO A 257 13.14 1.98 9.76
C PRO A 257 13.14 3.01 8.63
N ALA A 258 12.09 3.02 7.81
CA ALA A 258 12.01 3.84 6.61
C ALA A 258 10.67 4.56 6.48
N ASN A 259 10.68 5.71 5.81
CA ASN A 259 9.45 6.41 5.42
C ASN A 259 8.82 5.69 4.22
N ILE A 260 7.51 5.88 4.00
CA ILE A 260 6.88 5.30 2.81
C ILE A 260 7.27 6.11 1.55
N SER A 261 7.51 7.42 1.70
CA SER A 261 8.00 8.31 0.64
C SER A 261 9.36 7.91 0.08
N ASP A 262 10.17 7.14 0.83
CA ASP A 262 11.47 6.65 0.37
C ASP A 262 11.33 5.74 -0.87
N PHE A 263 10.17 5.11 -1.06
CA PHE A 263 9.90 4.15 -2.13
C PHE A 263 8.64 4.45 -2.97
N TYR A 264 7.65 5.18 -2.43
CA TYR A 264 6.37 5.45 -3.06
C TYR A 264 6.12 6.95 -3.26
N ASP A 265 5.37 7.29 -4.30
CA ASP A 265 5.04 8.67 -4.66
C ASP A 265 3.76 9.12 -3.93
N LEU A 266 3.92 9.92 -2.87
CA LEU A 266 2.80 10.39 -2.04
C LEU A 266 2.03 11.56 -2.68
N ASP A 267 2.68 12.41 -3.46
CA ASP A 267 2.06 13.57 -4.09
C ASP A 267 1.15 13.11 -5.25
N ARG A 268 1.63 12.17 -6.06
CA ARG A 268 0.81 11.42 -7.01
C ARG A 268 -0.32 10.65 -6.34
N PHE A 269 -0.04 9.97 -5.23
CA PHE A 269 -1.07 9.22 -4.50
C PHE A 269 -2.21 10.14 -4.03
N TRP A 270 -1.89 11.31 -3.48
CA TRP A 270 -2.89 12.31 -3.10
C TRP A 270 -3.67 12.81 -4.33
N HIS A 271 -2.98 13.16 -5.42
CA HIS A 271 -3.62 13.65 -6.64
C HIS A 271 -4.57 12.62 -7.29
N GLU A 272 -4.20 11.33 -7.34
CA GLU A 272 -5.00 10.29 -7.97
C GLU A 272 -6.09 9.70 -7.06
N SER A 273 -5.90 9.68 -5.73
CA SER A 273 -6.82 9.03 -4.77
C SER A 273 -7.71 10.00 -3.97
N HIS A 274 -7.27 11.25 -3.80
CA HIS A 274 -7.81 12.25 -2.87
C HIS A 274 -7.91 11.77 -1.41
N ILE A 275 -6.98 10.92 -0.97
CA ILE A 275 -6.88 10.46 0.42
C ILE A 275 -5.80 11.27 1.12
N ALA A 276 -6.19 12.14 2.06
CA ALA A 276 -5.25 12.92 2.86
C ALA A 276 -4.44 11.99 3.77
N ALA A 277 -3.13 11.95 3.58
CA ALA A 277 -2.22 11.08 4.33
C ALA A 277 -0.89 11.79 4.63
N VAL A 278 -0.36 11.56 5.83
CA VAL A 278 0.90 12.13 6.33
C VAL A 278 1.72 11.04 7.01
N GLU A 279 3.04 11.12 6.98
CA GLU A 279 3.91 10.12 7.60
C GLU A 279 4.09 10.39 9.10
N MET A 280 4.23 9.34 9.93
CA MET A 280 4.46 9.49 11.37
C MET A 280 5.69 10.36 11.69
N SER A 281 6.74 10.29 10.88
CA SER A 281 7.93 11.14 10.99
C SER A 281 7.71 12.63 10.70
N ARG A 282 6.59 12.99 10.04
CA ARG A 282 6.09 14.37 9.93
C ARG A 282 5.27 14.81 11.13
N ILE A 283 4.83 13.87 11.97
CA ILE A 283 4.08 14.13 13.19
C ILE A 283 5.03 14.33 14.37
N LYS A 284 5.86 13.32 14.64
CA LYS A 284 6.81 13.28 15.75
C LYS A 284 8.13 12.71 15.25
N ALA A 285 9.24 13.33 15.63
CA ALA A 285 10.55 12.93 15.13
C ALA A 285 10.93 11.50 15.59
N PRO A 286 11.60 10.69 14.76
CA PRO A 286 12.05 9.36 15.17
C PRO A 286 13.25 9.44 16.13
N ASP A 287 13.27 8.57 17.14
CA ASP A 287 14.45 8.33 17.97
C ASP A 287 15.27 7.14 17.46
N LEU A 288 16.19 7.44 16.55
CA LEU A 288 17.21 6.50 16.05
C LEU A 288 18.19 5.98 17.12
N SER A 289 18.21 6.59 18.31
CA SER A 289 19.16 6.26 19.38
C SER A 289 18.56 5.43 20.52
N GLY A 290 17.23 5.36 20.64
CA GLY A 290 16.56 4.76 21.80
C GLY A 290 16.99 5.41 23.14
N SER A 291 17.28 6.72 23.12
CA SER A 291 17.74 7.48 24.28
C SER A 291 16.67 8.39 24.88
N LEU A 292 15.57 8.63 24.17
CA LEU A 292 14.36 9.21 24.72
C LEU A 292 13.60 8.14 25.53
N PRO A 293 13.18 8.44 26.77
CA PRO A 293 12.29 7.56 27.52
C PRO A 293 10.87 7.73 26.99
N GLN A 294 10.14 6.65 26.74
CA GLN A 294 8.76 6.67 26.23
C GLN A 294 7.83 7.49 27.13
N ASN A 295 7.64 8.77 26.79
CA ASN A 295 6.92 9.75 27.62
C ASN A 295 5.48 9.99 27.16
N GLU A 296 5.15 9.63 25.91
CA GLU A 296 3.83 9.85 25.33
C GLU A 296 3.06 8.53 25.24
N ASN A 297 1.74 8.59 25.51
CA ASN A 297 0.86 7.43 25.49
C ASN A 297 -0.24 7.64 24.45
N LEU A 298 -0.49 6.62 23.62
CA LEU A 298 -1.57 6.60 22.63
C LEU A 298 -2.44 5.36 22.85
N SER A 299 -3.73 5.57 23.10
CA SER A 299 -4.67 4.48 23.32
C SER A 299 -5.29 4.01 22.00
N CYS A 300 -5.10 2.73 21.69
CA CYS A 300 -5.41 2.12 20.40
C CYS A 300 -6.40 0.96 20.57
N TRP A 301 -7.40 0.91 19.68
CA TRP A 301 -8.34 -0.20 19.61
C TRP A 301 -7.65 -1.45 19.08
N SER A 302 -7.73 -2.54 19.82
CA SER A 302 -7.11 -3.79 19.45
C SER A 302 -7.99 -4.59 18.49
N ILE A 303 -7.69 -4.44 17.20
CA ILE A 303 -8.21 -5.30 16.14
C ILE A 303 -7.66 -6.71 16.33
N GLN A 304 -6.39 -6.85 16.71
CA GLN A 304 -5.76 -8.16 16.88
C GLN A 304 -6.35 -8.94 18.06
N GLU A 305 -6.67 -8.29 19.20
CA GLU A 305 -7.35 -8.97 20.30
C GLU A 305 -8.75 -9.42 19.90
N ALA A 306 -9.47 -8.62 19.10
CA ALA A 306 -10.77 -8.97 18.57
C ALA A 306 -10.75 -10.09 17.50
N THR A 307 -9.62 -10.38 16.84
CA THR A 307 -9.52 -11.42 15.79
C THR A 307 -8.79 -12.69 16.20
N VAL A 308 -7.69 -12.57 16.95
CA VAL A 308 -6.86 -13.71 17.39
C VAL A 308 -6.75 -13.84 18.92
N GLY A 309 -7.40 -12.96 19.68
CA GLY A 309 -7.56 -13.10 21.14
C GLY A 309 -6.49 -12.44 22.01
N PHE A 310 -5.46 -11.82 21.43
CA PHE A 310 -4.40 -11.07 22.10
C PHE A 310 -3.97 -9.84 21.27
N PRO A 311 -3.54 -8.72 21.89
CA PRO A 311 -3.14 -7.50 21.17
C PRO A 311 -1.84 -7.64 20.37
N ASN A 312 -1.63 -6.73 19.41
CA ASN A 312 -0.36 -6.58 18.73
C ASN A 312 0.67 -5.84 19.61
N LEU A 313 1.36 -6.57 20.49
CA LEU A 313 2.40 -6.01 21.36
C LEU A 313 3.69 -5.59 20.63
N ALA A 314 3.80 -5.82 19.32
CA ALA A 314 4.95 -5.39 18.51
C ALA A 314 4.74 -3.96 17.98
N SER A 315 4.59 -2.99 18.89
CA SER A 315 4.37 -1.56 18.60
C SER A 315 5.59 -0.80 18.10
N TRP A 316 6.58 -1.48 17.50
CA TRP A 316 7.90 -0.90 17.23
C TRP A 316 7.89 0.37 16.36
N SER A 317 6.92 0.51 15.45
CA SER A 317 6.74 1.73 14.66
C SER A 317 6.21 2.93 15.45
N PHE A 318 5.66 2.71 16.65
CA PHE A 318 5.32 3.76 17.63
C PHE A 318 6.46 3.96 18.63
N ASP A 319 7.07 2.88 19.12
CA ASP A 319 8.21 2.93 20.05
C ASP A 319 9.35 3.78 19.46
N PHE A 320 9.61 3.63 18.15
CA PHE A 320 10.58 4.40 17.38
C PHE A 320 10.31 5.91 17.31
N HIS A 321 9.09 6.33 17.61
CA HIS A 321 8.67 7.73 17.71
C HIS A 321 8.38 8.14 19.15
N ASP A 322 8.91 7.44 20.16
CA ASP A 322 8.72 7.78 21.58
C ASP A 322 7.24 7.74 22.04
N ILE A 323 6.44 6.87 21.43
CA ILE A 323 5.01 6.67 21.75
C ILE A 323 4.80 5.26 22.31
N TRP A 324 4.26 5.16 23.52
CA TRP A 324 3.77 3.93 24.12
C TRP A 324 2.32 3.65 23.71
N VAL A 325 1.99 2.41 23.34
CA VAL A 325 0.62 2.02 22.98
C VAL A 325 -0.12 1.40 24.17
N ASN A 326 -1.30 1.93 24.46
CA ASN A 326 -2.25 1.36 25.41
C ASN A 326 -3.38 0.65 24.67
N TYR A 327 -3.56 -0.65 24.91
CA TYR A 327 -4.45 -1.49 24.11
C TYR A 327 -5.86 -1.58 24.72
N TRP A 328 -6.87 -1.19 23.95
CA TRP A 328 -8.27 -1.18 24.36
C TRP A 328 -9.10 -2.18 23.54
N PRO A 329 -9.97 -2.99 24.16
CA PRO A 329 -10.74 -4.01 23.45
C PRO A 329 -11.84 -3.37 22.59
N LEU A 330 -12.06 -3.88 21.39
CA LEU A 330 -13.25 -3.54 20.61
C LEU A 330 -14.49 -4.27 21.14
N PRO A 331 -15.70 -3.72 20.94
CA PRO A 331 -16.93 -4.48 21.14
C PRO A 331 -17.01 -5.66 20.15
N PRO A 332 -17.92 -6.62 20.35
CA PRO A 332 -18.29 -7.59 19.32
C PRO A 332 -18.79 -6.84 18.07
N LEU A 333 -17.99 -6.84 17.00
CA LEU A 333 -18.30 -6.21 15.72
C LEU A 333 -18.57 -7.27 14.64
N ALA A 334 -19.35 -6.87 13.63
CA ALA A 334 -19.60 -7.74 12.47
C ALA A 334 -18.30 -8.05 11.73
N ARG A 335 -18.19 -9.29 11.25
CA ARG A 335 -17.05 -9.80 10.50
C ARG A 335 -17.21 -9.52 9.01
N SER A 336 -16.11 -9.40 8.30
CA SER A 336 -16.10 -9.32 6.85
C SER A 336 -16.28 -10.71 6.20
N LEU A 337 -16.16 -10.78 4.88
CA LEU A 337 -16.09 -12.05 4.16
C LEU A 337 -15.01 -12.98 4.75
N GLY A 338 -15.33 -14.27 4.84
CA GLY A 338 -14.49 -15.28 5.48
C GLY A 338 -14.61 -15.35 7.02
N GLY A 339 -15.34 -14.44 7.67
CA GLY A 339 -15.68 -14.51 9.10
C GLY A 339 -14.55 -14.16 10.07
N PHE A 340 -13.33 -13.91 9.60
CA PHE A 340 -12.15 -13.64 10.42
C PHE A 340 -11.91 -12.13 10.65
N ASP A 341 -11.64 -11.41 9.56
CA ASP A 341 -11.40 -9.96 9.54
C ASP A 341 -12.62 -9.17 10.10
N ILE A 342 -12.36 -8.05 10.76
CA ILE A 342 -13.41 -7.11 11.21
C ILE A 342 -13.91 -6.30 10.01
N ALA A 343 -15.24 -6.16 9.85
CA ALA A 343 -15.81 -5.39 8.75
C ALA A 343 -15.48 -3.89 8.83
N PHE A 344 -15.04 -3.29 7.71
CA PHE A 344 -14.89 -1.83 7.59
C PHE A 344 -16.16 -1.08 7.95
N ASP A 345 -17.32 -1.58 7.53
CA ASP A 345 -18.63 -1.00 7.81
C ASP A 345 -18.97 -1.00 9.31
N ALA A 346 -18.62 -2.06 10.03
CA ALA A 346 -18.82 -2.16 11.48
C ALA A 346 -17.91 -1.16 12.24
N LEU A 347 -16.64 -1.06 11.83
CA LEU A 347 -15.71 -0.07 12.40
C LEU A 347 -16.10 1.37 12.06
N ARG A 348 -16.70 1.60 10.88
CA ARG A 348 -17.22 2.92 10.47
C ARG A 348 -18.43 3.32 11.31
N VAL A 349 -19.35 2.39 11.60
CA VAL A 349 -20.47 2.65 12.53
C VAL A 349 -19.94 2.91 13.94
N PHE A 350 -18.94 2.15 14.41
CA PHE A 350 -18.28 2.36 15.70
C PHE A 350 -17.51 3.70 15.80
N ASP A 351 -16.92 4.20 14.70
CA ASP A 351 -16.31 5.54 14.63
C ASP A 351 -17.35 6.67 14.64
N PHE A 352 -18.48 6.45 13.95
CA PHE A 352 -19.57 7.42 13.86
C PHE A 352 -20.36 7.55 15.17
N ASP A 353 -20.68 6.42 15.81
CA ASP A 353 -21.53 6.37 16.99
C ASP A 353 -20.73 6.61 18.29
N GLU A 354 -20.47 7.88 18.54
CA GLU A 354 -19.78 8.36 19.74
C GLU A 354 -20.51 7.99 21.05
N ALA A 355 -21.84 7.89 21.03
CA ALA A 355 -22.62 7.50 22.21
C ALA A 355 -22.39 6.03 22.57
N ASN A 356 -22.53 5.12 21.59
CA ASN A 356 -22.27 3.70 21.79
C ASN A 356 -20.78 3.42 22.07
N ARG A 357 -19.85 4.18 21.47
CA ARG A 357 -18.41 4.09 21.80
C ARG A 357 -18.12 4.49 23.24
N ARG A 358 -18.72 5.57 23.74
CA ARG A 358 -18.60 6.01 25.15
C ARG A 358 -19.26 5.02 26.12
N GLU A 359 -20.41 4.43 25.77
CA GLU A 359 -21.02 3.36 26.58
C GLU A 359 -20.12 2.12 26.63
N TRP A 360 -19.48 1.76 25.51
CA TRP A 360 -18.50 0.67 25.48
C TRP A 360 -17.28 0.96 26.35
N VAL A 361 -16.70 2.17 26.30
CA VAL A 361 -15.61 2.57 27.21
C VAL A 361 -16.04 2.44 28.68
N ALA A 362 -17.19 3.02 29.05
CA ALA A 362 -17.73 2.93 30.41
C ALA A 362 -18.05 1.49 30.85
N LYS A 363 -18.32 0.59 29.90
CA LYS A 363 -18.44 -0.85 30.15
C LYS A 363 -17.07 -1.50 30.39
N VAL A 364 -16.08 -1.22 29.54
CA VAL A 364 -14.71 -1.73 29.66
C VAL A 364 -14.09 -1.36 31.00
N GLU A 365 -14.25 -0.11 31.43
CA GLU A 365 -13.78 0.39 32.73
C GLU A 365 -14.50 -0.30 33.90
N ARG A 366 -15.84 -0.35 33.87
CA ARG A 366 -16.67 -0.95 34.93
C ARG A 366 -16.44 -2.46 35.11
N GLU A 367 -16.25 -3.17 34.00
CA GLU A 367 -16.16 -4.64 33.96
C GLU A 367 -14.72 -5.15 33.85
N HIS A 368 -13.74 -4.24 33.75
CA HIS A 368 -12.30 -4.52 33.61
C HIS A 368 -12.01 -5.48 32.44
N LEU A 369 -12.46 -5.07 31.24
CA LEU A 369 -12.34 -5.86 30.02
C LEU A 369 -11.05 -5.52 29.24
N PRO A 370 -10.52 -6.46 28.42
CA PRO A 370 -10.93 -7.85 28.28
C PRO A 370 -10.29 -8.72 29.36
N GLN A 371 -11.06 -9.67 29.89
CA GLN A 371 -10.59 -10.60 30.91
C GLN A 371 -9.96 -11.86 30.30
N ARG A 372 -9.09 -12.53 31.07
CA ARG A 372 -8.52 -13.83 30.71
C ARG A 372 -9.62 -14.89 30.52
N PRO A 373 -9.44 -15.84 29.60
CA PRO A 373 -10.38 -16.95 29.45
C PRO A 373 -10.49 -17.74 30.76
N LEU A 374 -11.70 -18.16 31.09
CA LEU A 374 -11.96 -18.99 32.27
C LEU A 374 -11.43 -20.41 32.04
N PRO A 375 -10.96 -21.11 33.10
CA PRO A 375 -10.65 -22.53 33.01
C PRO A 375 -11.87 -23.35 32.58
N GLU A 376 -11.63 -24.49 31.93
CA GLU A 376 -12.71 -25.36 31.45
C GLU A 376 -13.68 -25.75 32.59
N GLY A 377 -14.99 -25.66 32.32
CA GLY A 377 -16.05 -25.90 33.29
C GLY A 377 -16.36 -24.75 34.26
N VAL A 378 -15.54 -23.69 34.31
CA VAL A 378 -15.80 -22.49 35.14
C VAL A 378 -16.71 -21.52 34.38
N LYS A 379 -17.89 -21.23 34.94
CA LYS A 379 -18.91 -20.36 34.29
C LYS A 379 -18.73 -18.87 34.54
N GLU A 380 -18.06 -18.48 35.63
CA GLU A 380 -17.92 -17.09 36.05
C GLU A 380 -16.58 -16.88 36.79
N PHE A 381 -15.97 -15.71 36.62
CA PHE A 381 -14.82 -15.31 37.45
C PHE A 381 -15.31 -14.86 38.83
N LYS A 382 -14.65 -15.33 39.91
CA LYS A 382 -14.99 -14.98 41.31
C LYS A 382 -13.92 -14.17 42.03
N GLY A 383 -12.82 -13.82 41.34
CA GLY A 383 -11.77 -12.99 41.90
C GLY A 383 -12.01 -11.49 41.70
N ASN A 384 -11.02 -10.69 42.09
CA ASN A 384 -10.97 -9.27 41.78
C ASN A 384 -10.69 -9.08 40.28
N THR A 385 -11.60 -8.42 39.55
CA THR A 385 -11.52 -8.29 38.09
C THR A 385 -10.35 -7.42 37.62
N LEU A 386 -9.87 -6.50 38.46
CA LEU A 386 -8.62 -5.74 38.23
C LEU A 386 -7.38 -6.63 38.07
N ASP A 387 -7.38 -7.83 38.67
CA ASP A 387 -6.27 -8.79 38.58
C ASP A 387 -6.41 -9.76 37.38
N ASN A 388 -7.50 -9.64 36.59
CA ASN A 388 -7.90 -10.63 35.57
C ASN A 388 -7.80 -10.15 34.12
N PHE A 389 -7.15 -9.02 33.83
CA PHE A 389 -6.94 -8.55 32.45
C PHE A 389 -6.14 -9.55 31.61
N LYS A 390 -6.46 -9.64 30.31
CA LYS A 390 -5.56 -10.24 29.32
C LYS A 390 -4.20 -9.53 29.31
N GLU A 391 -3.16 -10.26 28.92
CA GLU A 391 -1.82 -9.71 28.79
C GLU A 391 -1.81 -8.50 27.83
N GLY A 392 -1.17 -7.41 28.26
CA GLY A 392 -1.12 -6.14 27.51
C GLY A 392 -2.38 -5.27 27.54
N MET A 393 -3.52 -5.78 28.04
CA MET A 393 -4.82 -5.10 27.95
C MET A 393 -5.30 -4.48 29.27
N ASN A 394 -4.39 -4.01 30.14
CA ASN A 394 -4.76 -3.40 31.42
C ASN A 394 -5.24 -1.95 31.23
N THR A 395 -6.55 -1.79 30.99
CA THR A 395 -7.18 -0.49 30.78
C THR A 395 -7.31 0.35 32.06
N SER A 396 -7.17 -0.23 33.26
CA SER A 396 -7.39 0.47 34.53
C SER A 396 -6.34 1.53 34.90
N VAL A 397 -5.24 1.60 34.15
CA VAL A 397 -4.11 2.53 34.36
C VAL A 397 -3.82 3.40 33.14
N THR A 398 -4.75 3.47 32.18
CA THR A 398 -4.56 4.15 30.89
C THR A 398 -5.79 4.99 30.57
N ASP A 399 -5.62 6.13 29.89
CA ASP A 399 -6.75 6.90 29.36
C ASP A 399 -7.45 6.13 28.21
N PRO A 400 -8.77 6.27 28.02
CA PRO A 400 -9.46 5.69 26.88
C PRO A 400 -9.05 6.33 25.54
N PRO A 401 -9.21 5.63 24.40
CA PRO A 401 -8.98 6.20 23.07
C PRO A 401 -9.82 7.47 22.84
N ASP A 402 -9.17 8.55 22.39
CA ASP A 402 -9.84 9.81 22.11
C ASP A 402 -10.43 9.88 20.69
N ASP A 403 -11.34 10.83 20.47
CA ASP A 403 -12.07 10.94 19.21
C ASP A 403 -11.26 11.65 18.11
N GLN A 404 -10.25 12.46 18.47
CA GLN A 404 -9.40 13.19 17.54
C GLN A 404 -8.53 12.21 16.75
N ILE A 405 -7.90 11.25 17.43
CA ILE A 405 -7.08 10.20 16.79
C ILE A 405 -7.64 8.79 17.02
N MET A 406 -8.25 8.22 15.97
CA MET A 406 -8.59 6.80 15.95
C MET A 406 -7.31 5.98 15.76
N CYS A 407 -6.87 5.24 16.77
CA CYS A 407 -5.71 4.35 16.64
C CYS A 407 -6.13 2.87 16.61
N PHE A 408 -5.47 2.06 15.77
CA PHE A 408 -5.59 0.61 15.73
C PHE A 408 -4.25 -0.10 15.98
N ASP A 409 -4.26 -1.23 16.67
CA ASP A 409 -3.01 -1.99 16.89
C ASP A 409 -2.53 -2.77 15.65
N ASN A 410 -3.46 -3.24 14.81
CA ASN A 410 -3.15 -4.00 13.60
C ASN A 410 -4.29 -3.92 12.56
N THR A 411 -4.10 -3.11 11.52
CA THR A 411 -5.09 -2.97 10.43
C THR A 411 -5.05 -4.10 9.40
N LEU A 412 -4.13 -5.06 9.51
CA LEU A 412 -4.06 -6.21 8.60
C LEU A 412 -5.35 -7.05 8.63
N PHE A 413 -6.07 -7.08 9.75
CA PHE A 413 -7.28 -7.88 9.94
C PHE A 413 -8.59 -7.08 9.81
N MET A 414 -8.60 -6.01 9.00
CA MET A 414 -9.81 -5.28 8.59
C MET A 414 -10.24 -5.68 7.17
N GLY A 415 -11.50 -6.02 6.94
CA GLY A 415 -11.95 -6.54 5.65
C GLY A 415 -13.23 -5.89 5.13
N PRO A 416 -13.46 -5.88 3.81
CA PRO A 416 -14.73 -5.42 3.24
C PRO A 416 -15.82 -6.50 3.33
N ILE A 417 -17.05 -6.08 3.60
CA ILE A 417 -18.22 -6.87 3.19
C ILE A 417 -18.36 -6.65 1.68
N MET A 418 -18.25 -7.72 0.88
CA MET A 418 -18.47 -7.64 -0.57
C MET A 418 -19.63 -8.55 -0.96
N PHE A 419 -20.43 -8.09 -1.90
CA PHE A 419 -21.51 -8.86 -2.51
C PHE A 419 -21.05 -9.40 -3.87
N PRO A 420 -21.57 -10.56 -4.33
CA PRO A 420 -21.30 -11.04 -5.67
C PRO A 420 -21.65 -10.00 -6.73
N GLU A 421 -20.78 -9.83 -7.74
CA GLU A 421 -21.09 -8.94 -8.85
C GLU A 421 -22.28 -9.45 -9.67
N LEU A 422 -23.18 -8.54 -10.04
CA LEU A 422 -24.33 -8.88 -10.86
C LEU A 422 -23.86 -9.30 -12.27
N PRO A 423 -24.33 -10.43 -12.82
CA PRO A 423 -23.91 -10.95 -14.12
C PRO A 423 -24.59 -10.23 -15.29
N VAL A 424 -24.54 -8.89 -15.30
CA VAL A 424 -25.27 -8.01 -16.25
C VAL A 424 -24.41 -7.49 -17.40
N SER A 425 -23.15 -7.91 -17.50
CA SER A 425 -22.25 -7.51 -18.58
C SER A 425 -22.34 -8.46 -19.78
N ALA A 426 -22.49 -7.89 -20.98
CA ALA A 426 -22.39 -8.64 -22.24
C ALA A 426 -20.95 -9.10 -22.57
N THR A 427 -19.96 -8.57 -21.84
CA THR A 427 -18.54 -8.89 -21.98
C THR A 427 -18.04 -9.49 -20.66
N PRO A 428 -17.33 -10.63 -20.67
CA PRO A 428 -16.80 -11.24 -19.45
C PRO A 428 -15.98 -10.26 -18.61
N LEU A 429 -16.28 -10.21 -17.32
CA LEU A 429 -15.45 -9.53 -16.34
C LEU A 429 -14.18 -10.35 -16.10
N GLU A 430 -13.06 -9.66 -15.98
CA GLU A 430 -11.79 -10.22 -15.53
C GLU A 430 -11.91 -10.78 -14.09
N PRO A 431 -11.60 -12.06 -13.85
CA PRO A 431 -11.69 -12.67 -12.52
C PRO A 431 -10.95 -11.88 -11.43
N GLY A 432 -11.49 -11.95 -10.21
CA GLY A 432 -10.82 -11.41 -9.02
C GLY A 432 -9.47 -12.08 -8.77
N ALA A 433 -8.46 -11.29 -8.42
CA ALA A 433 -7.15 -11.77 -8.00
C ALA A 433 -7.09 -11.88 -6.45
N PRO A 434 -6.29 -12.79 -5.88
CA PRO A 434 -6.11 -12.86 -4.43
C PRO A 434 -5.60 -11.55 -3.83
N GLY A 435 -6.23 -11.11 -2.73
CA GLY A 435 -6.02 -9.80 -2.12
C GLY A 435 -6.80 -8.64 -2.78
N GLU A 436 -7.52 -8.87 -3.88
CA GLU A 436 -8.39 -7.85 -4.48
C GLU A 436 -9.60 -7.59 -3.58
N GLY A 437 -9.88 -6.31 -3.34
CA GLY A 437 -10.98 -5.87 -2.49
C GLY A 437 -11.03 -4.35 -2.45
N LEU A 438 -11.95 -3.81 -1.63
CA LEU A 438 -12.23 -2.37 -1.63
C LEU A 438 -11.02 -1.51 -1.25
N SER A 439 -10.15 -1.97 -0.35
CA SER A 439 -8.91 -1.27 0.01
C SER A 439 -7.92 -1.20 -1.17
N TRP A 440 -7.70 -2.31 -1.90
CA TRP A 440 -6.88 -2.27 -3.11
C TRP A 440 -7.49 -1.35 -4.17
N ALA A 441 -8.78 -1.53 -4.47
CA ALA A 441 -9.48 -0.82 -5.54
C ALA A 441 -9.62 0.69 -5.29
N ASN A 442 -9.59 1.15 -4.03
CA ASN A 442 -9.67 2.56 -3.65
C ASN A 442 -8.34 3.20 -3.24
N VAL A 443 -7.33 2.40 -2.91
CA VAL A 443 -6.05 2.87 -2.35
C VAL A 443 -4.86 2.22 -3.05
N GLY A 444 -4.70 0.90 -2.94
CA GLY A 444 -3.49 0.18 -3.36
C GLY A 444 -3.14 0.40 -4.84
N ARG A 445 -4.16 0.51 -5.70
CA ARG A 445 -4.01 0.83 -7.12
C ARG A 445 -3.32 2.18 -7.42
N TYR A 446 -3.29 3.11 -6.47
CA TYR A 446 -2.71 4.46 -6.59
C TYR A 446 -1.35 4.59 -5.88
N MET A 447 -0.92 3.56 -5.14
CA MET A 447 0.37 3.54 -4.43
C MET A 447 1.51 3.18 -5.40
N HIS A 448 1.79 4.09 -6.32
CA HIS A 448 2.87 3.99 -7.31
C HIS A 448 4.24 4.19 -6.67
N PHE A 449 5.27 3.56 -7.25
CA PHE A 449 6.65 3.78 -6.82
C PHE A 449 7.13 5.18 -7.24
N ASN A 450 8.06 5.76 -6.49
CA ASN A 450 8.67 7.03 -6.86
C ASN A 450 9.67 6.86 -8.02
N SER A 451 10.03 7.98 -8.67
CA SER A 451 10.95 8.01 -9.82
C SER A 451 12.28 7.31 -9.54
N ARG A 452 12.86 7.49 -8.35
CA ARG A 452 14.11 6.85 -7.93
C ARG A 452 14.04 5.32 -7.96
N VAL A 453 12.92 4.74 -7.51
CA VAL A 453 12.71 3.28 -7.60
C VAL A 453 12.56 2.86 -9.06
N GLU A 454 11.76 3.57 -9.86
CA GLU A 454 11.53 3.24 -11.27
C GLU A 454 12.82 3.36 -12.13
N GLU A 455 13.69 4.33 -11.86
CA GLU A 455 15.00 4.51 -12.48
C GLU A 455 15.96 3.36 -12.14
N ILE A 456 16.04 2.97 -10.87
CA ILE A 456 16.87 1.83 -10.45
C ILE A 456 16.36 0.54 -11.08
N VAL A 457 15.04 0.36 -11.20
CA VAL A 457 14.43 -0.83 -11.82
C VAL A 457 14.66 -0.86 -13.34
N ASP A 458 14.66 0.30 -14.01
CA ASP A 458 15.10 0.43 -15.41
C ASP A 458 16.53 -0.10 -15.59
N ASP A 459 17.44 0.30 -14.71
CA ASP A 459 18.85 -0.11 -14.72
C ASP A 459 19.01 -1.64 -14.53
N TYR A 460 18.24 -2.23 -13.61
CA TYR A 460 18.24 -3.68 -13.35
C TYR A 460 17.70 -4.45 -14.55
N LEU A 461 16.57 -4.04 -15.12
CA LEU A 461 16.00 -4.69 -16.31
C LEU A 461 16.91 -4.53 -17.54
N MET A 462 17.54 -3.35 -17.73
CA MET A 462 18.50 -3.13 -18.80
C MET A 462 19.68 -4.11 -18.73
N ARG A 463 20.28 -4.29 -17.55
CA ARG A 463 21.37 -5.25 -17.32
C ARG A 463 20.89 -6.69 -17.52
N LEU A 464 19.72 -7.04 -16.97
CA LEU A 464 19.13 -8.37 -17.05
C LEU A 464 18.83 -8.80 -18.50
N PHE A 465 18.51 -7.84 -19.38
CA PHE A 465 18.21 -8.07 -20.79
C PHE A 465 19.37 -7.78 -21.76
N ASP A 466 20.51 -7.28 -21.27
CA ASP A 466 21.64 -6.80 -22.08
C ASP A 466 21.21 -5.75 -23.14
N VAL A 467 20.49 -4.71 -22.69
CA VAL A 467 19.98 -3.63 -23.54
C VAL A 467 20.38 -2.26 -23.03
N SER A 468 20.70 -1.35 -23.95
CA SER A 468 21.25 -0.03 -23.63
C SER A 468 20.22 1.06 -23.28
N LYS A 469 18.92 0.76 -23.32
CA LYS A 469 17.81 1.69 -23.03
C LYS A 469 16.58 0.97 -22.47
N PRO A 470 15.78 1.59 -21.59
CA PRO A 470 14.57 0.96 -21.03
C PRO A 470 13.56 0.55 -22.10
N SER A 471 13.37 1.41 -23.12
CA SER A 471 12.51 1.15 -24.29
C SER A 471 12.92 -0.04 -25.17
N LYS A 472 14.04 -0.71 -24.87
CA LYS A 472 14.48 -1.95 -25.53
C LYS A 472 14.34 -3.20 -24.65
N VAL A 473 13.91 -3.06 -23.38
CA VAL A 473 13.48 -4.19 -22.56
C VAL A 473 12.25 -4.84 -23.23
N PRO A 474 12.28 -6.14 -23.56
CA PRO A 474 11.15 -6.81 -24.19
C PRO A 474 9.99 -6.98 -23.18
N PRO A 475 8.74 -7.14 -23.65
CA PRO A 475 7.64 -7.49 -22.76
C PRO A 475 7.92 -8.86 -22.11
N PHE A 476 7.70 -8.96 -20.80
CA PHE A 476 7.95 -10.15 -20.02
C PHE A 476 6.76 -10.53 -19.15
N ILE A 477 6.68 -11.81 -18.78
CA ILE A 477 5.84 -12.33 -17.70
C ILE A 477 6.71 -12.39 -16.45
N SER A 478 6.21 -11.84 -15.36
CA SER A 478 6.89 -11.80 -14.06
C SER A 478 6.50 -13.00 -13.20
N ILE A 479 7.46 -13.60 -12.49
CA ILE A 479 7.22 -14.72 -11.58
C ILE A 479 7.83 -14.42 -10.20
N HIS A 480 7.03 -14.51 -9.14
CA HIS A 480 7.53 -14.48 -7.77
C HIS A 480 7.75 -15.91 -7.26
N LEU A 481 8.99 -16.27 -6.96
CA LEU A 481 9.41 -17.60 -6.49
C LEU A 481 9.72 -17.53 -4.98
N ARG A 482 8.68 -17.49 -4.12
CA ARG A 482 8.83 -17.49 -2.67
C ARG A 482 9.22 -18.87 -2.16
N ARG A 483 10.34 -18.96 -1.43
CA ARG A 483 10.82 -20.20 -0.82
C ARG A 483 11.26 -20.02 0.63
N GLY A 484 12.16 -19.08 0.91
CA GLY A 484 12.90 -18.90 2.17
C GLY A 484 12.26 -19.44 3.45
N ASP A 485 11.45 -18.63 4.13
CA ASP A 485 10.69 -19.00 5.34
C ASP A 485 9.47 -19.90 5.03
N PHE A 486 9.08 -20.03 3.76
CA PHE A 486 7.90 -20.80 3.35
C PHE A 486 8.04 -22.31 3.61
N LEU A 487 9.26 -22.85 3.70
CA LEU A 487 9.46 -24.22 4.19
C LEU A 487 8.92 -24.42 5.61
N GLN A 488 9.09 -23.42 6.49
CA GLN A 488 8.62 -23.48 7.87
C GLN A 488 7.11 -23.21 7.95
N PHE A 489 6.61 -22.29 7.12
CA PHE A 489 5.20 -21.91 7.07
C PHE A 489 4.28 -22.95 6.41
N ARG A 490 4.72 -23.63 5.35
CA ARG A 490 3.95 -24.64 4.60
C ARG A 490 4.39 -26.09 4.86
N GLY A 491 5.53 -26.32 5.50
CA GLY A 491 6.16 -27.64 5.63
C GLY A 491 6.89 -28.13 4.37
N ALA A 492 6.72 -27.46 3.23
CA ALA A 492 7.36 -27.77 1.95
C ALA A 492 7.54 -26.51 1.10
N TYR A 493 8.49 -26.54 0.16
CA TYR A 493 8.59 -25.54 -0.90
C TYR A 493 7.65 -25.88 -2.06
N THR A 494 7.13 -24.87 -2.74
CA THR A 494 6.44 -25.06 -4.03
C THR A 494 7.41 -25.58 -5.10
N ASP A 495 7.03 -26.63 -5.82
CA ASP A 495 7.83 -27.23 -6.89
C ASP A 495 7.97 -26.28 -8.10
N LEU A 496 9.11 -26.33 -8.78
CA LEU A 496 9.37 -25.55 -10.00
C LEU A 496 8.41 -25.93 -11.14
N ASP A 497 7.93 -27.19 -11.19
CA ASP A 497 6.91 -27.63 -12.15
C ASP A 497 5.56 -26.93 -11.93
N ASN A 498 5.16 -26.63 -10.69
CA ASN A 498 3.92 -25.89 -10.42
C ASN A 498 3.99 -24.47 -11.01
N TYR A 499 5.15 -23.82 -10.98
CA TYR A 499 5.36 -22.53 -11.66
C TYR A 499 5.34 -22.66 -13.19
N LYS A 500 5.86 -23.76 -13.77
CA LYS A 500 5.79 -24.03 -15.23
C LYS A 500 4.34 -24.23 -15.68
N VAL A 501 3.54 -24.95 -14.90
CA VAL A 501 2.10 -25.17 -15.19
C VAL A 501 1.32 -23.86 -15.10
N ALA A 502 1.52 -23.07 -14.04
CA ALA A 502 0.88 -21.75 -13.90
C ALA A 502 1.33 -20.75 -14.98
N LEU A 503 2.60 -20.78 -15.39
CA LEU A 503 3.09 -20.02 -16.56
C LEU A 503 2.38 -20.46 -17.86
N GLY A 504 2.18 -21.76 -18.05
CA GLY A 504 1.42 -22.29 -19.19
C GLY A 504 -0.01 -21.77 -19.23
N ARG A 505 -0.71 -21.73 -18.09
CA ARG A 505 -2.05 -21.12 -17.96
C ARG A 505 -2.03 -19.65 -18.29
N VAL A 506 -1.15 -18.85 -17.68
CA VAL A 506 -1.12 -17.40 -17.88
C VAL A 506 -0.74 -17.04 -19.31
N GLN A 507 0.12 -17.82 -19.97
CA GLN A 507 0.46 -17.66 -21.39
C GLN A 507 -0.74 -17.98 -22.29
N ALA A 508 -1.49 -19.04 -22.02
CA ALA A 508 -2.67 -19.38 -22.81
C ALA A 508 -3.77 -18.31 -22.68
N ALA A 509 -4.06 -17.86 -21.46
CA ALA A 509 -5.03 -16.80 -21.21
C ALA A 509 -4.57 -15.43 -21.78
N LEU A 510 -3.28 -15.10 -21.69
CA LEU A 510 -2.71 -13.91 -22.32
C LEU A 510 -2.78 -13.98 -23.85
N GLN A 511 -2.58 -15.15 -24.45
CA GLN A 511 -2.73 -15.33 -25.89
C GLN A 511 -4.18 -15.08 -26.32
N ALA A 512 -5.17 -15.64 -25.62
CA ALA A 512 -6.58 -15.37 -25.88
C ALA A 512 -6.92 -13.87 -25.78
N ARG A 513 -6.35 -13.16 -24.79
CA ARG A 513 -6.50 -11.70 -24.63
C ARG A 513 -5.77 -10.87 -25.70
N LEU A 514 -4.70 -11.40 -26.30
CA LEU A 514 -4.01 -10.77 -27.44
C LEU A 514 -4.77 -10.99 -28.75
N ASP A 515 -5.44 -12.14 -28.89
CA ASP A 515 -6.25 -12.50 -30.06
C ASP A 515 -7.62 -11.80 -30.06
N ASP A 516 -8.24 -11.62 -28.89
CA ASP A 516 -9.39 -10.72 -28.68
C ASP A 516 -9.12 -9.65 -27.60
N PRO A 517 -8.49 -8.52 -27.97
CA PRO A 517 -8.23 -7.42 -27.05
C PRO A 517 -9.46 -6.71 -26.52
N ASP A 518 -10.64 -6.87 -27.13
CA ASP A 518 -11.87 -6.16 -26.78
C ASP A 518 -12.86 -7.03 -25.97
N GLY A 519 -12.82 -8.37 -26.13
CA GLY A 519 -13.70 -9.37 -25.50
C GLY A 519 -13.59 -9.58 -23.98
N TRP A 520 -13.09 -8.60 -23.23
CA TRP A 520 -13.04 -8.62 -21.77
C TRP A 520 -13.24 -7.22 -21.17
N THR A 521 -13.70 -7.13 -19.93
CA THR A 521 -13.71 -5.87 -19.15
C THR A 521 -13.06 -6.06 -17.79
N GLY A 522 -12.46 -5.02 -17.23
CA GLY A 522 -11.71 -5.11 -15.98
C GLY A 522 -10.94 -3.83 -15.65
N PRO A 523 -10.43 -3.68 -14.42
CA PRO A 523 -9.82 -2.44 -13.95
C PRO A 523 -8.57 -2.03 -14.74
N GLY A 524 -7.80 -3.01 -15.23
CA GLY A 524 -6.58 -2.78 -16.03
C GLY A 524 -6.82 -2.61 -17.54
N LYS A 525 -8.07 -2.62 -18.03
CA LYS A 525 -8.39 -2.59 -19.47
C LYS A 525 -7.77 -1.41 -20.21
N SER A 526 -7.74 -0.23 -19.58
CA SER A 526 -7.13 0.99 -20.13
C SER A 526 -5.60 0.94 -20.16
N ALA A 527 -4.98 0.11 -19.31
CA ALA A 527 -3.54 -0.09 -19.22
C ALA A 527 -3.01 -1.14 -20.21
N PHE A 528 -3.81 -2.15 -20.57
CA PHE A 528 -3.41 -3.26 -21.45
C PHE A 528 -2.77 -2.82 -22.77
N ARG A 529 -1.69 -3.49 -23.19
CA ARG A 529 -0.94 -3.23 -24.44
C ARG A 529 -0.59 -4.54 -25.13
N SER A 530 -0.73 -4.57 -26.46
CA SER A 530 -0.18 -5.63 -27.32
C SER A 530 1.16 -5.19 -27.91
N PHE A 531 2.09 -6.13 -28.04
CA PHE A 531 3.46 -5.92 -28.51
C PHE A 531 3.75 -6.60 -29.86
N GLY A 532 2.74 -7.18 -30.51
CA GLY A 532 2.89 -7.84 -31.81
C GLY A 532 3.64 -9.18 -31.79
N ILE A 533 3.91 -9.73 -30.60
CA ILE A 533 4.48 -11.07 -30.38
C ILE A 533 3.47 -11.95 -29.64
N LYS A 534 3.62 -13.28 -29.72
CA LYS A 534 2.72 -14.24 -29.04
C LYS A 534 3.08 -14.35 -27.56
N ALA A 535 2.10 -14.66 -26.71
CA ALA A 535 2.30 -14.75 -25.25
C ALA A 535 3.42 -15.71 -24.84
N LYS A 536 3.58 -16.84 -25.55
CA LYS A 536 4.65 -17.82 -25.36
C LYS A 536 6.07 -17.32 -25.70
N ASP A 537 6.17 -16.22 -26.44
CA ASP A 537 7.43 -15.60 -26.89
C ASP A 537 7.79 -14.37 -26.01
N TYR A 538 7.00 -14.09 -24.96
CA TYR A 538 7.34 -13.11 -23.92
C TYR A 538 8.49 -13.68 -23.08
N ALA A 539 9.42 -12.84 -22.66
CA ALA A 539 10.46 -13.26 -21.73
C ALA A 539 9.88 -13.62 -20.35
N VAL A 540 10.62 -14.38 -19.55
CA VAL A 540 10.25 -14.68 -18.16
C VAL A 540 11.27 -14.02 -17.25
N VAL A 541 10.80 -13.21 -16.30
CA VAL A 541 11.61 -12.54 -15.27
C VAL A 541 11.13 -13.01 -13.90
N CYS A 542 12.05 -13.52 -13.10
CA CYS A 542 11.76 -14.07 -11.78
C CYS A 542 12.45 -13.24 -10.69
N THR A 543 11.77 -13.14 -9.55
CA THR A 543 12.35 -12.71 -8.29
C THR A 543 12.22 -13.83 -7.25
N THR A 544 13.10 -13.88 -6.27
CA THR A 544 13.17 -14.96 -5.28
C THR A 544 13.90 -14.51 -4.03
N ASP A 545 13.59 -15.13 -2.89
CA ASP A 545 14.31 -14.95 -1.63
C ASP A 545 15.40 -16.01 -1.40
N GLU A 546 15.68 -16.84 -2.42
CA GLU A 546 16.86 -17.70 -2.50
C GLU A 546 18.11 -16.90 -2.93
N LYS A 547 19.30 -17.38 -2.54
CA LYS A 547 20.58 -16.79 -2.96
C LYS A 547 20.81 -16.95 -4.46
N GLY A 548 21.47 -15.97 -5.07
CA GLY A 548 21.75 -15.95 -6.51
C GLY A 548 22.57 -17.15 -7.01
N ASP A 549 23.36 -17.78 -6.14
CA ASP A 549 24.19 -18.95 -6.46
C ASP A 549 23.55 -20.30 -6.05
N SER A 550 22.32 -20.34 -5.52
CA SER A 550 21.68 -21.58 -5.08
C SER A 550 21.35 -22.52 -6.26
N ASP A 551 21.32 -23.83 -6.01
CA ASP A 551 21.05 -24.82 -7.07
C ASP A 551 19.65 -24.65 -7.67
N PHE A 552 18.66 -24.23 -6.88
CA PHE A 552 17.34 -23.84 -7.37
C PHE A 552 17.41 -22.67 -8.36
N VAL A 553 18.19 -21.62 -8.07
CA VAL A 553 18.36 -20.49 -9.00
C VAL A 553 19.10 -20.90 -10.28
N LYS A 554 20.04 -21.86 -10.19
CA LYS A 554 20.68 -22.47 -11.38
C LYS A 554 19.67 -23.24 -12.24
N GLU A 555 18.77 -24.02 -11.64
CA GLU A 555 17.69 -24.72 -12.34
C GLU A 555 16.74 -23.75 -13.04
N VAL A 556 16.30 -22.69 -12.35
CA VAL A 556 15.45 -21.63 -12.91
C VAL A 556 16.13 -20.96 -14.13
N ARG A 557 17.41 -20.61 -14.02
CA ARG A 557 18.19 -20.06 -15.14
C ARG A 557 18.37 -21.09 -16.28
N GLY A 558 18.41 -22.38 -15.96
CA GLY A 558 18.42 -23.49 -16.92
C GLY A 558 17.17 -23.57 -17.80
N LEU A 559 16.03 -23.02 -17.34
CA LEU A 559 14.82 -22.86 -18.15
C LEU A 559 14.89 -21.67 -19.13
N GLY A 560 15.98 -20.90 -19.12
CA GLY A 560 16.11 -19.62 -19.83
C GLY A 560 15.39 -18.47 -19.14
N TRP A 561 14.86 -18.67 -17.93
CA TRP A 561 14.22 -17.62 -17.13
C TRP A 561 15.27 -16.69 -16.52
N LYS A 562 15.00 -15.39 -16.53
CA LYS A 562 15.94 -14.38 -16.04
C LYS A 562 15.65 -14.10 -14.57
N VAL A 563 16.62 -14.32 -13.68
CA VAL A 563 16.44 -14.12 -12.22
C VAL A 563 17.22 -12.89 -11.78
N ILE A 564 16.59 -11.99 -11.03
CA ILE A 564 17.28 -10.89 -10.35
C ILE A 564 18.28 -11.47 -9.35
N ASP A 565 19.52 -10.98 -9.38
CA ASP A 565 20.60 -11.45 -8.51
C ASP A 565 21.09 -10.29 -7.65
N HIS A 566 20.52 -10.16 -6.45
CA HIS A 566 20.79 -9.02 -5.59
C HIS A 566 22.20 -9.02 -5.00
N ASP A 567 22.79 -10.20 -4.80
CA ASP A 567 24.16 -10.39 -4.32
C ASP A 567 25.16 -9.97 -5.42
N ALA A 568 25.00 -10.48 -6.65
CA ALA A 568 25.84 -10.07 -7.79
C ALA A 568 25.68 -8.59 -8.17
N CYS A 569 24.53 -7.99 -7.85
CA CYS A 569 24.31 -6.55 -8.02
C CYS A 569 24.84 -5.69 -6.86
N GLU A 570 25.27 -6.28 -5.73
CA GLU A 570 25.63 -5.59 -4.47
C GLU A 570 24.51 -4.61 -4.02
N THR A 571 23.27 -5.08 -4.09
CA THR A 571 22.07 -4.23 -3.96
C THR A 571 21.99 -3.57 -2.58
N LYS A 572 22.26 -4.37 -1.55
CA LYS A 572 22.19 -3.98 -0.15
C LYS A 572 23.27 -2.97 0.20
N GLU A 573 24.45 -3.14 -0.39
CA GLU A 573 25.64 -2.31 -0.20
C GLU A 573 25.49 -0.95 -0.91
N LYS A 574 24.87 -0.94 -2.10
CA LYS A 574 24.68 0.28 -2.92
C LYS A 574 23.54 1.16 -2.46
N TYR A 575 22.43 0.56 -2.02
CA TYR A 575 21.19 1.30 -1.78
C TYR A 575 20.64 1.14 -0.35
N GLY A 576 20.98 0.05 0.35
CA GLY A 576 20.47 -0.29 1.69
C GLY A 576 19.58 -1.53 1.70
N ALA A 577 19.35 -2.11 2.88
CA ALA A 577 18.77 -3.44 3.00
C ALA A 577 17.28 -3.57 2.65
N TRP A 578 16.51 -2.48 2.57
CA TRP A 578 15.15 -2.49 2.00
C TRP A 578 15.12 -2.72 0.49
N TRP A 579 16.17 -2.30 -0.23
CA TRP A 579 16.14 -2.16 -1.68
C TRP A 579 15.98 -3.47 -2.47
N PRO A 580 16.51 -4.64 -2.06
CA PRO A 580 16.17 -5.91 -2.69
C PRO A 580 14.65 -6.12 -2.78
N THR A 581 13.96 -6.04 -1.64
CA THR A 581 12.50 -6.24 -1.55
C THR A 581 11.69 -5.19 -2.29
N ILE A 582 12.19 -3.95 -2.42
CA ILE A 582 11.53 -2.87 -3.17
C ILE A 582 11.75 -3.02 -4.69
N ILE A 583 12.98 -3.32 -5.12
CA ILE A 583 13.32 -3.53 -6.53
C ILE A 583 12.56 -4.74 -7.07
N ASP A 584 12.54 -5.87 -6.36
CA ASP A 584 11.75 -7.03 -6.75
C ASP A 584 10.26 -6.69 -6.91
N SER A 585 9.71 -5.92 -5.96
CA SER A 585 8.30 -5.51 -5.93
C SER A 585 7.93 -4.66 -7.15
N ALA A 586 8.86 -3.82 -7.62
CA ALA A 586 8.70 -2.99 -8.82
C ALA A 586 9.02 -3.73 -10.14
N VAL A 587 10.03 -4.61 -10.16
CA VAL A 587 10.33 -5.52 -11.28
C VAL A 587 9.11 -6.39 -11.59
N LEU A 588 8.50 -7.00 -10.58
CA LEU A 588 7.30 -7.81 -10.74
C LEU A 588 6.12 -6.98 -11.27
N ALA A 589 5.88 -5.77 -10.72
CA ALA A 589 4.79 -4.88 -11.12
C ALA A 589 4.85 -4.40 -12.59
N ARG A 590 6.01 -4.52 -13.24
CA ARG A 590 6.23 -4.19 -14.66
C ARG A 590 5.94 -5.35 -15.63
N GLY A 591 5.69 -6.56 -15.11
CA GLY A 591 5.30 -7.71 -15.91
C GLY A 591 3.98 -7.52 -16.66
N ARG A 592 3.86 -8.10 -17.85
CA ARG A 592 2.64 -8.03 -18.69
C ARG A 592 1.59 -9.07 -18.32
N SER A 593 1.99 -10.06 -17.55
CA SER A 593 1.17 -10.97 -16.74
C SER A 593 2.06 -11.48 -15.60
N PHE A 594 1.47 -12.10 -14.58
CA PHE A 594 2.14 -12.49 -13.35
C PHE A 594 1.82 -13.94 -12.97
N VAL A 595 2.82 -14.65 -12.44
CA VAL A 595 2.67 -15.93 -11.72
C VAL A 595 3.21 -15.76 -10.31
N GLY A 596 2.40 -16.06 -9.30
CA GLY A 596 2.82 -15.95 -7.89
C GLY A 596 2.82 -17.28 -7.15
N THR A 597 3.64 -17.36 -6.10
CA THR A 597 3.47 -18.37 -5.05
C THR A 597 2.16 -18.14 -4.30
N ASP A 598 1.40 -19.21 -4.10
CA ASP A 598 0.19 -19.22 -3.28
C ASP A 598 0.45 -18.87 -1.79
N ARG A 599 -0.59 -18.32 -1.13
CA ARG A 599 -0.60 -17.71 0.23
C ARG A 599 0.45 -16.63 0.49
N SER A 600 1.27 -16.24 -0.48
CA SER A 600 2.22 -15.13 -0.32
C SER A 600 1.52 -13.78 -0.54
N THR A 601 1.38 -12.99 0.53
CA THR A 601 0.88 -11.61 0.45
C THR A 601 1.72 -10.73 -0.47
N TYR A 602 3.01 -11.04 -0.62
CA TYR A 602 3.90 -10.39 -1.58
C TYR A 602 3.53 -10.74 -3.03
N SER A 603 3.22 -12.02 -3.33
CA SER A 603 2.63 -12.41 -4.61
C SER A 603 1.30 -11.70 -4.89
N HIS A 604 0.44 -11.58 -3.88
CA HIS A 604 -0.86 -10.92 -4.02
C HIS A 604 -0.68 -9.46 -4.46
N LEU A 605 0.15 -8.69 -3.76
CA LEU A 605 0.45 -7.29 -4.13
C LEU A 605 1.08 -7.17 -5.52
N ALA A 606 2.02 -8.04 -5.87
CA ALA A 606 2.66 -8.03 -7.19
C ALA A 606 1.65 -8.31 -8.32
N GLY A 607 0.81 -9.33 -8.16
CA GLY A 607 -0.24 -9.67 -9.10
C GLY A 607 -1.27 -8.55 -9.26
N LEU A 608 -1.72 -7.95 -8.16
CA LEU A 608 -2.66 -6.84 -8.18
C LEU A 608 -2.11 -5.61 -8.92
N ARG A 609 -0.82 -5.28 -8.76
CA ARG A 609 -0.15 -4.25 -9.56
C ARG A 609 -0.13 -4.61 -11.04
N VAL A 610 0.23 -5.84 -11.42
CA VAL A 610 0.22 -6.27 -12.83
C VAL A 610 -1.20 -6.21 -13.43
N LYS A 611 -2.23 -6.64 -12.70
CA LYS A 611 -3.63 -6.54 -13.12
C LYS A 611 -4.03 -5.08 -13.35
N TYR A 612 -3.85 -4.21 -12.37
CA TYR A 612 -4.35 -2.82 -12.42
C TYR A 612 -3.49 -1.89 -13.27
N TRP A 613 -2.16 -1.98 -13.17
CA TRP A 613 -1.21 -1.04 -13.81
C TRP A 613 -0.79 -1.47 -15.21
N GLN A 614 -0.87 -2.76 -15.56
CA GLN A 614 -0.45 -3.28 -16.87
C GLN A 614 -1.59 -3.92 -17.67
N GLY A 615 -2.76 -4.16 -17.06
CA GLY A 615 -3.85 -4.93 -17.67
C GLY A 615 -3.51 -6.41 -17.87
N GLY A 616 -2.53 -6.90 -17.10
CA GLY A 616 -2.04 -8.27 -17.18
C GLY A 616 -2.92 -9.27 -16.44
N LEU A 617 -2.71 -10.56 -16.74
CA LEU A 617 -3.38 -11.65 -16.04
C LEU A 617 -2.56 -12.09 -14.83
N VAL A 618 -3.24 -12.64 -13.83
CA VAL A 618 -2.66 -13.12 -12.57
C VAL A 618 -3.00 -14.59 -12.41
N GLU A 619 -1.97 -15.43 -12.31
CA GLU A 619 -2.09 -16.83 -11.93
C GLU A 619 -1.31 -17.08 -10.63
N LEU A 620 -1.76 -18.05 -9.84
CA LEU A 620 -0.97 -18.59 -8.73
C LEU A 620 -0.62 -20.05 -9.00
N THR A 621 0.45 -20.51 -8.36
CA THR A 621 0.73 -21.95 -8.22
C THR A 621 -0.40 -22.63 -7.46
N GLU A 622 -0.79 -23.84 -7.85
CA GLU A 622 -1.77 -24.62 -7.08
C GLU A 622 -1.19 -25.05 -5.72
N GLU A 623 -2.09 -25.31 -4.77
CA GLU A 623 -1.73 -25.92 -3.50
C GLU A 623 -1.25 -27.36 -3.69
N VAL A 624 -0.34 -27.79 -2.81
CA VAL A 624 0.06 -29.19 -2.61
C VAL A 624 -0.66 -29.71 -1.37
#